data_AF-A0A917A3B0-F1
#
_entry.id   AF-A0A917A3B0-F1
#
_cell.length_a   1.000
_cell.length_b   1.000
_cell.length_c   1.000
_cell.angle_alpha   90.00
_cell.angle_beta   90.00
_cell.angle_gamma   90.00
#
_symmetry.space_group_name_H-M   'P 1'
#
loop_
_entity.id
_entity.type
_entity.pdbx_description
1 polymer ?
#
loop_
_entity_poly.entity_id
_entity_poly.type
_entity_poly.pdbx_seq_one_letter_code
_entity_poly.pdbx_strand_id
1 'polypeptide(L)'
;MAQQPGYDPHATGEMDYPEHQRTYARFLGLVKYGSIGVVAILLFMAVALVGNGGFIGGIVLAAIFVAVAVFVLSAGEAGSMKH
;
A
#
# COMPACT_ATOMS: atom_id res chain seq x y z
N MET A 1 -33.98 8.38 10.48
CA MET A 1 -32.94 8.58 11.52
C MET A 1 -32.66 10.07 11.82
N ALA A 2 -33.34 11.04 11.19
CA ALA A 2 -33.07 12.48 11.37
C ALA A 2 -34.10 13.24 12.24
N GLN A 3 -34.85 12.55 13.11
CA GLN A 3 -35.97 13.15 13.86
C GLN A 3 -36.06 12.68 15.33
N GLN A 4 -34.92 12.32 15.96
CA GLN A 4 -34.91 12.10 17.42
C GLN A 4 -34.71 13.44 18.15
N PRO A 5 -35.59 13.81 19.11
CA PRO A 5 -35.43 15.04 19.89
C PRO A 5 -34.20 14.89 20.80
N GLY A 6 -33.19 15.75 20.62
CA GLY A 6 -31.88 15.67 21.29
C GLY A 6 -30.68 15.54 20.35
N TYR A 7 -30.92 15.52 19.03
CA TYR A 7 -29.87 15.60 18.01
C TYR A 7 -29.27 17.03 17.97
N ASP A 8 -28.16 17.23 18.65
CA ASP A 8 -27.29 18.39 18.45
C ASP A 8 -26.46 18.14 17.16
N PRO A 9 -26.65 18.92 16.08
CA PRO A 9 -25.88 18.77 14.85
C PRO A 9 -24.37 18.95 15.03
N HIS A 10 -23.95 19.53 16.16
CA HIS A 10 -22.56 19.81 16.51
C HIS A 10 -22.01 18.90 17.61
N ALA A 11 -22.83 18.03 18.19
CA ALA A 11 -22.35 16.99 19.08
C ALA A 11 -21.56 15.97 18.23
N THR A 12 -20.24 16.04 18.34
CA THR A 12 -19.35 14.98 17.87
C THR A 12 -19.60 13.77 18.76
N GLY A 13 -20.62 12.98 18.40
CA GLY A 13 -20.84 11.68 19.03
C GLY A 13 -19.56 10.86 18.93
N GLU A 14 -19.24 10.13 20.00
CA GLU A 14 -18.11 9.20 20.05
C GLU A 14 -18.35 8.10 19.00
N MET A 15 -17.89 8.35 17.76
CA MET A 15 -18.07 7.43 16.66
C MET A 15 -17.18 6.21 16.89
N ASP A 16 -17.75 5.02 16.73
CA ASP A 16 -17.01 3.77 16.79
C ASP A 16 -16.11 3.65 15.53
N TYR A 17 -14.81 3.92 15.69
CA TYR A 17 -13.79 3.88 14.63
C TYR A 17 -13.08 2.53 14.32
N PRO A 18 -13.32 1.38 14.98
CA PRO A 18 -12.58 0.14 14.72
C PRO A 18 -12.61 -0.30 13.26
N GLU A 19 -13.78 -0.30 12.63
CA GLU A 19 -13.91 -0.73 11.23
C GLU A 19 -13.33 0.28 10.24
N HIS A 20 -13.36 1.56 10.59
CA HIS A 20 -12.76 2.62 9.79
C HIS A 20 -11.22 2.50 9.79
N GLN A 21 -10.62 2.30 10.96
CA GLN A 21 -9.18 2.09 11.12
C GLN A 21 -8.74 0.81 10.39
N ARG A 22 -9.52 -0.27 10.53
CA ARG A 22 -9.23 -1.55 9.88
C ARG A 22 -9.23 -1.44 8.36
N THR A 23 -10.24 -0.78 7.79
CA THR A 23 -10.36 -0.60 6.34
C THR A 23 -9.25 0.32 5.82
N TYR A 24 -8.96 1.41 6.54
CA TYR A 24 -7.91 2.33 6.18
C TYR A 24 -6.52 1.68 6.20
N ALA A 25 -6.22 0.86 7.22
CA ALA A 25 -4.97 0.12 7.29
C ALA A 25 -4.80 -0.85 6.10
N ARG A 26 -5.88 -1.52 5.68
CA ARG A 26 -5.88 -2.39 4.49
C ARG A 26 -5.69 -1.59 3.21
N PHE A 27 -6.36 -0.44 3.07
CA PHE A 27 -6.18 0.45 1.93
C PHE A 27 -4.72 0.92 1.81
N LEU A 28 -4.11 1.35 2.92
CA LEU A 28 -2.70 1.72 2.94
C LEU A 28 -1.79 0.56 2.53
N GLY A 29 -2.02 -0.64 3.05
CA GLY A 29 -1.29 -1.84 2.63
C GLY A 29 -1.44 -2.09 1.12
N LEU A 30 -2.65 -2.03 0.59
CA LEU A 30 -2.94 -2.22 -0.83
C LEU A 30 -2.22 -1.19 -1.70
N VAL A 31 -2.22 0.09 -1.32
CA VAL A 31 -1.53 1.15 -2.09
C VAL A 31 -0.01 0.98 -2.03
N LYS A 32 0.55 0.68 -0.85
CA LYS A 32 2.00 0.46 -0.67
C LYS A 32 2.49 -0.72 -1.50
N TYR A 33 1.90 -1.90 -1.32
CA TYR A 33 2.34 -3.10 -2.06
C TYR A 33 1.87 -3.11 -3.52
N GLY A 34 0.71 -2.54 -3.80
CA GLY A 34 0.18 -2.43 -5.17
C GLY A 34 1.04 -1.54 -6.06
N SER A 35 1.49 -0.38 -5.56
CA SER A 35 2.40 0.49 -6.32
C SER A 35 3.74 -0.17 -6.63
N ILE A 36 4.33 -0.91 -5.67
CA ILE A 36 5.53 -1.73 -5.90
C ILE A 36 5.27 -2.75 -7.01
N GLY A 37 4.14 -3.44 -6.98
CA GLY A 37 3.75 -4.41 -8.00
C GLY A 37 3.64 -3.81 -9.41
N VAL A 38 3.01 -2.64 -9.54
CA VAL A 38 2.91 -1.93 -10.83
C VAL A 38 4.31 -1.61 -11.38
N VAL A 39 5.20 -1.05 -10.56
CA VAL A 39 6.57 -0.71 -11.01
C VAL A 39 7.35 -1.98 -11.37
N ALA A 40 7.22 -3.06 -10.60
CA ALA A 40 7.88 -4.33 -10.91
C ALA A 40 7.44 -4.90 -12.27
N ILE A 41 6.14 -4.81 -12.61
CA ILE A 41 5.61 -5.21 -13.91
C ILE A 41 6.19 -4.33 -15.03
N LEU A 42 6.27 -3.02 -14.82
CA LEU A 42 6.85 -2.11 -15.82
C LEU A 42 8.34 -2.41 -16.07
N LEU A 43 9.11 -2.68 -15.02
CA LEU A 43 10.53 -3.06 -15.14
C LEU A 43 10.69 -4.42 -15.83
N PHE A 44 9.85 -5.39 -15.48
CA PHE A 44 9.80 -6.69 -16.15
C PHE A 44 9.57 -6.51 -17.65
N MET A 45 8.54 -5.75 -18.04
CA MET A 45 8.22 -5.49 -19.44
C MET A 45 9.35 -4.75 -20.16
N ALA A 46 9.97 -3.77 -19.49
CA ALA A 46 11.08 -3.02 -20.05
C ALA A 46 12.27 -3.92 -20.40
N VAL A 47 12.59 -4.92 -19.57
CA VAL A 47 13.75 -5.80 -19.81
C VAL A 47 13.39 -7.04 -20.65
N ALA A 48 12.21 -7.61 -20.44
CA ALA A 48 11.80 -8.85 -21.10
C ALA A 48 11.26 -8.65 -22.52
N LEU A 49 10.59 -7.53 -22.79
CA LEU A 49 9.92 -7.27 -24.07
C LEU A 49 10.65 -6.22 -24.92
N VAL A 50 11.23 -5.18 -24.29
CA VAL A 50 11.85 -4.06 -25.00
C VAL A 50 13.38 -4.15 -25.01
N GLY A 51 13.96 -4.57 -23.88
CA GLY A 51 15.41 -4.76 -23.74
C GLY A 51 15.90 -6.12 -24.23
N ASN A 52 17.22 -6.26 -24.33
CA ASN A 52 17.89 -7.52 -24.69
C ASN A 52 18.09 -8.48 -23.50
N GLY A 53 17.43 -8.24 -22.36
CA GLY A 53 17.61 -9.06 -21.15
C GLY A 53 16.79 -10.35 -21.15
N GLY A 54 15.81 -10.46 -22.06
CA GLY A 54 14.95 -11.64 -22.20
C GLY A 54 14.04 -11.88 -20.99
N PHE A 55 13.20 -12.92 -21.09
CA PHE A 55 12.17 -13.22 -20.09
C PHE A 55 12.77 -13.49 -18.69
N ILE A 56 13.84 -14.29 -18.62
CA ILE A 56 14.51 -14.62 -17.36
C ILE A 56 15.18 -13.39 -16.74
N GLY A 57 15.85 -12.55 -17.55
CA GLY A 57 16.45 -11.31 -17.05
C GLY A 57 15.40 -10.34 -16.48
N GLY A 58 14.24 -10.25 -17.13
CA GLY A 58 13.11 -9.49 -16.61
C GLY A 58 12.61 -10.00 -15.26
N ILE A 59 12.44 -11.33 -15.11
CA ILE A 59 11.99 -11.92 -13.84
C ILE A 59 13.00 -11.66 -12.73
N VAL A 60 14.28 -11.85 -13.00
CA VAL A 60 15.35 -11.63 -12.03
C VAL A 60 15.36 -10.16 -11.57
N LEU A 61 15.29 -9.21 -12.51
CA LEU A 61 15.23 -7.79 -12.16
C LEU A 61 13.99 -7.47 -11.32
N ALA A 62 12.81 -7.93 -11.74
CA ALA A 62 11.57 -7.67 -11.02
C ALA A 62 11.59 -8.27 -9.60
N ALA A 63 12.12 -9.48 -9.43
CA ALA A 63 12.27 -10.14 -8.13
C ALA A 63 13.23 -9.38 -7.21
N ILE A 64 14.38 -8.94 -7.73
CA ILE A 64 15.34 -8.13 -6.97
C ILE A 64 14.71 -6.79 -6.58
N PHE A 65 14.04 -6.12 -7.52
CA PHE A 65 13.37 -4.85 -7.24
C PHE A 65 12.30 -5.00 -6.15
N VAL A 66 11.44 -6.03 -6.23
CA VAL A 66 10.43 -6.29 -5.20
C VAL A 66 11.09 -6.56 -3.84
N ALA A 67 12.13 -7.39 -3.80
CA ALA A 67 12.84 -7.69 -2.55
C ALA A 67 13.43 -6.43 -1.91
N VAL A 68 14.08 -5.57 -2.70
CA VAL A 68 14.65 -4.30 -2.22
C VAL A 68 13.55 -3.34 -1.79
N ALA A 69 12.49 -3.16 -2.58
CA ALA A 69 11.40 -2.24 -2.28
C ALA A 69 10.65 -2.64 -0.99
N VAL A 70 10.37 -3.94 -0.81
CA VAL A 70 9.74 -4.46 0.41
C VAL A 70 10.66 -4.34 1.62
N PHE A 71 11.97 -4.59 1.44
CA PHE A 71 12.95 -4.39 2.52
C PHE A 71 13.01 -2.92 2.95
N VAL A 72 13.12 -1.98 2.01
CA VAL A 72 13.16 -0.54 2.31
C VAL A 72 11.86 -0.09 2.99
N LEU A 73 10.71 -0.55 2.50
CA LEU A 73 9.42 -0.25 3.11
C LEU A 73 9.35 -0.75 4.55
N SER A 74 9.69 -2.02 4.79
CA SER A 74 9.65 -2.60 6.14
C SER A 74 10.64 -1.95 7.11
N ALA A 75 11.82 -1.56 6.63
CA ALA A 75 12.78 -0.76 7.39
C ALA A 75 12.23 0.63 7.75
N GLY A 76 11.50 1.28 6.83
CA GLY A 76 10.83 2.55 7.07
C GLY A 76 9.72 2.45 8.13
N GLU A 77 8.88 1.41 8.05
CA GLU A 77 7.84 1.16 9.06
C GLU A 77 8.45 0.94 10.46
N ALA A 78 9.56 0.19 10.55
CA ALA A 78 10.27 -0.04 11.81
C ALA A 78 10.85 1.25 12.43
N GLY A 79 11.19 2.24 11.61
CA GLY A 79 11.58 3.57 12.06
C GLY A 79 10.40 4.40 12.57
N SER A 80 9.24 4.30 11.91
CA SER A 80 8.04 5.05 12.28
C SER A 80 7.45 4.63 13.64
N MET A 81 7.66 3.40 14.10
CA MET A 81 7.13 2.90 15.40
C MET A 81 7.94 3.35 16.62
N LYS A 82 9.03 4.11 16.44
CA LYS A 82 9.89 4.59 17.54
C LYS A 82 9.52 5.98 18.05
N HIS A 83 8.48 6.60 17.50
CA HIS A 83 7.99 7.93 17.87
C HIS A 83 6.54 7.86 18.33
#